data_AF-Q0CWN7-F1
#
_entry.id   AF-Q0CWN7-F1
#
_cell.length_a   1.000
_cell.length_b   1.000
_cell.length_c   1.000
_cell.angle_alpha   90.00
_cell.angle_beta   90.00
_cell.angle_gamma   90.00
#
_symmetry.space_group_name_H-M   'P 1'
#
loop_
_entity.id
_entity.type
_entity.pdbx_description
1 polymer ?
#
loop_
_entity_poly.entity_id
_entity_poly.type
_entity_poly.pdbx_seq_one_letter_code
_entity_poly.pdbx_strand_id
1 'polypeptide(L)'
;MAQTSFCGLTPILYLLSVLGTYHTWGRTVLDGTLFHLIAALHGSTSYILPGTDSLLRTCITGIYWPIDYLLDILIVFFWEAVDGSHPATSAIGVYFLAQYLSVLTGVYVDSLRRGQSGRTSPMRTMLWLLLFQLSAIACTGPLWALWYLTNSPLIADDISFEHLRNKSSTPPRQVILILPSLVLGYLLPAVAMALPSPGLVSNNFQQLALVAWNIFPVLVYLAMRVLQMVLPVGKGSIWNEEYTFRRTATCILNATMLLISFTTHIGLTSISLSTILFPNLWAPEAIREFNPASLLIPPVSVTRAQTVGDGVRSFFLWDQVFGYTVGILVAWLQLRTVLISRGWHRQWPWPKVLLGIIGGTMIAGPGSVCLGLNWIRDEILIPSGGASQKEE
;
A
#
# COMPACT_ATOMS: atom_id res chain seq x y z
N MET A 1 27.80 19.44 11.13
CA MET A 1 26.68 18.50 11.38
C MET A 1 26.09 18.19 10.02
N ALA A 2 26.27 16.96 9.52
CA ALA A 2 26.14 16.67 8.09
C ALA A 2 24.76 17.04 7.53
N GLN A 3 24.77 18.02 6.63
CA GLN A 3 23.73 18.20 5.62
C GLN A 3 23.57 16.85 4.91
N THR A 4 22.57 16.05 5.28
CA THR A 4 22.04 15.08 4.33
C THR A 4 21.27 15.89 3.29
N SER A 5 22.02 16.58 2.42
CA SER A 5 21.43 17.25 1.28
C SER A 5 20.67 16.18 0.50
N PHE A 6 19.44 16.47 0.10
CA PHE A 6 18.63 15.59 -0.73
C PHE A 6 19.40 15.02 -1.94
N CYS A 7 20.45 15.72 -2.37
CA CYS A 7 21.44 15.29 -3.36
C CYS A 7 21.99 13.87 -3.12
N GLY A 8 22.20 13.45 -1.87
CA GLY A 8 22.68 12.10 -1.54
C GLY A 8 21.63 10.99 -1.65
N LEU A 9 20.33 11.32 -1.53
CA LEU A 9 19.24 10.34 -1.61
C LEU A 9 18.78 10.08 -3.05
N THR A 10 18.95 11.05 -3.95
CA THR A 10 18.59 10.92 -5.37
C THR A 10 19.20 9.69 -6.06
N PRO A 11 20.53 9.44 -6.02
CA PRO A 11 21.10 8.25 -6.67
C PRO A 11 20.60 6.95 -6.04
N ILE A 12 20.32 6.95 -4.73
CA ILE A 12 19.78 5.79 -4.02
C ILE A 12 18.35 5.48 -4.52
N LEU A 13 17.50 6.49 -4.69
CA LEU A 13 16.13 6.30 -5.18
C LEU A 13 16.10 5.82 -6.64
N TYR A 14 17.00 6.31 -7.49
CA TYR A 14 17.14 5.76 -8.84
C TYR A 14 17.60 4.31 -8.83
N LEU A 15 18.60 3.97 -8.02
CA LEU A 15 19.05 2.59 -7.87
C LEU A 15 17.92 1.68 -7.36
N LEU A 16 17.14 2.13 -6.37
CA LEU A 16 15.98 1.39 -5.88
C LEU A 16 14.91 1.19 -6.95
N SER A 17 14.68 2.17 -7.84
CA SER A 17 13.75 2.02 -8.97
C SER A 17 14.24 0.98 -9.98
N VAL A 18 15.53 1.01 -10.33
CA VAL A 18 16.13 0.03 -11.25
C VAL A 18 16.10 -1.37 -10.65
N LEU A 19 16.52 -1.52 -9.39
CA LEU A 19 16.48 -2.80 -8.68
C LEU A 19 15.05 -3.29 -8.48
N GLY A 20 14.11 -2.41 -8.11
CA GLY A 20 12.71 -2.75 -7.97
C GLY A 20 12.10 -3.24 -9.28
N THR A 21 12.41 -2.58 -10.40
CA THR A 21 11.98 -3.00 -11.74
C THR A 21 12.59 -4.34 -12.15
N TYR A 22 13.87 -4.55 -11.86
CA TYR A 22 14.53 -5.82 -12.11
C TYR A 22 13.93 -6.96 -11.28
N HIS A 23 13.73 -6.75 -9.98
CA HIS A 23 13.24 -7.78 -9.06
C HIS A 23 11.74 -8.10 -9.21
N THR A 24 10.97 -7.22 -9.85
CA THR A 24 9.59 -7.49 -10.25
C THR A 24 9.58 -8.00 -11.69
N TRP A 25 9.50 -7.11 -12.67
CA TRP A 25 9.34 -7.44 -14.09
C TRP A 25 10.54 -8.17 -14.70
N GLY A 26 11.77 -7.77 -14.36
CA GLY A 26 12.97 -8.46 -14.87
C GLY A 26 12.98 -9.94 -14.49
N ARG A 27 12.57 -10.26 -13.27
CA ARG A 27 12.45 -11.64 -12.79
C ARG A 27 11.27 -12.37 -13.43
N THR A 28 10.11 -11.72 -13.60
CA THR A 28 8.97 -12.26 -14.35
C THR A 28 9.33 -12.66 -15.79
N VAL A 29 10.31 -11.97 -16.41
CA VAL A 29 10.88 -12.38 -17.69
C VAL A 29 11.79 -13.60 -17.52
N LEU A 30 12.71 -13.56 -16.57
CA LEU A 30 13.74 -14.60 -16.38
C LEU A 30 13.19 -15.94 -15.88
N ASP A 31 12.14 -15.94 -15.07
CA ASP A 31 11.48 -17.15 -14.57
C ASP A 31 10.47 -17.76 -15.56
N GLY A 32 10.14 -17.05 -16.64
CA GLY A 32 9.19 -17.48 -17.66
C GLY A 32 7.73 -17.15 -17.37
N THR A 33 7.43 -16.45 -16.27
CA THR A 33 6.05 -16.04 -15.93
C THR A 33 5.44 -15.16 -17.01
N LEU A 34 6.21 -14.22 -17.57
CA LEU A 34 5.75 -13.37 -18.67
C LEU A 34 5.40 -14.20 -19.91
N PHE A 35 6.15 -15.28 -20.17
CA PHE A 35 5.87 -16.17 -21.28
C PHE A 35 4.53 -16.89 -21.07
N HIS A 36 4.26 -17.42 -19.86
CA HIS A 36 2.97 -18.04 -19.54
C HIS A 36 1.81 -17.06 -19.66
N LEU A 37 2.00 -15.82 -19.21
CA LEU A 37 1.02 -14.74 -19.33
C LEU A 37 0.70 -14.43 -20.80
N ILE A 38 1.73 -14.27 -21.64
CA ILE A 38 1.55 -14.02 -23.08
C ILE A 38 0.92 -15.23 -23.78
N ALA A 39 1.29 -16.45 -23.40
CA ALA A 39 0.73 -17.68 -23.94
C ALA A 39 -0.75 -17.85 -23.57
N ALA A 40 -1.16 -17.42 -22.38
CA ALA A 40 -2.56 -17.37 -21.99
C ALA A 40 -3.36 -16.41 -22.90
N LEU A 41 -2.81 -15.25 -23.24
CA LEU A 41 -3.53 -14.24 -24.01
C LEU A 41 -3.53 -14.50 -25.53
N HIS A 42 -2.47 -15.09 -26.06
CA HIS A 42 -2.26 -15.27 -27.50
C HIS A 42 -2.14 -16.73 -27.94
N GLY A 43 -2.56 -17.66 -27.09
CA GLY A 43 -2.62 -19.09 -27.43
C GLY A 43 -3.54 -19.37 -28.61
N SER A 44 -3.38 -20.53 -29.24
CA SER A 44 -4.22 -20.96 -30.37
C SER A 44 -5.67 -21.29 -29.98
N THR A 45 -5.96 -21.39 -28.68
CA THR A 45 -7.28 -21.68 -28.12
C THR A 45 -7.64 -20.64 -27.07
N SER A 46 -8.93 -20.42 -26.86
CA SER A 46 -9.41 -19.53 -25.80
C SER A 46 -8.91 -20.01 -24.44
N TYR A 47 -8.35 -19.10 -23.65
CA TYR A 47 -7.79 -19.44 -22.35
C TYR A 47 -8.87 -19.83 -21.35
N ILE A 48 -8.69 -20.98 -20.72
CA ILE A 48 -9.50 -21.46 -19.61
C ILE A 48 -8.77 -21.08 -18.32
N LEU A 49 -9.49 -20.42 -17.41
CA LEU A 49 -8.92 -19.98 -16.14
C LEU A 49 -8.53 -21.19 -15.28
N PRO A 50 -7.33 -21.18 -14.66
CA PRO A 50 -6.87 -22.28 -13.82
C PRO A 50 -7.89 -22.68 -12.76
N GLY A 51 -8.05 -23.99 -12.55
CA GLY A 51 -8.99 -24.54 -11.57
C GLY A 51 -10.47 -24.41 -11.95
N THR A 52 -10.80 -24.00 -13.17
CA THR A 52 -12.19 -23.81 -13.62
C THR A 52 -12.44 -24.34 -15.03
N ASP A 53 -13.72 -24.40 -15.42
CA ASP A 53 -14.16 -24.61 -16.81
C ASP A 53 -14.52 -23.29 -17.52
N SER A 54 -14.15 -22.14 -16.94
CA SER A 54 -14.57 -20.82 -17.43
C SER A 54 -13.51 -20.17 -18.30
N LEU A 55 -13.95 -19.63 -19.43
CA LEU A 55 -13.10 -18.87 -20.33
C LEU A 55 -12.75 -17.50 -19.74
N LEU A 56 -11.56 -17.01 -20.09
CA LEU A 56 -11.17 -15.62 -19.87
C LEU A 56 -12.14 -14.68 -20.59
N ARG A 57 -12.67 -13.71 -19.86
CA ARG A 57 -13.54 -12.69 -20.40
C ARG A 57 -12.70 -11.58 -21.05
N THR A 58 -12.70 -11.55 -22.38
CA THR A 58 -11.93 -10.58 -23.18
C THR A 58 -12.71 -9.34 -23.63
N CYS A 59 -14.02 -9.31 -23.37
CA CYS A 59 -14.88 -8.18 -23.71
C CYS A 59 -15.59 -7.69 -22.42
N ILE A 60 -15.06 -6.61 -21.86
CA ILE A 60 -15.50 -6.06 -20.57
C ILE A 60 -16.08 -4.67 -20.78
N THR A 61 -15.33 -3.79 -21.45
CA THR A 61 -15.76 -2.43 -21.81
C THR A 61 -16.28 -2.35 -23.25
N GLY A 62 -15.95 -3.33 -24.09
CA GLY A 62 -16.24 -3.32 -25.53
C GLY A 62 -15.16 -2.62 -26.36
N ILE A 63 -14.10 -2.11 -25.73
CA ILE A 63 -12.93 -1.54 -26.40
C ILE A 63 -11.75 -2.46 -26.16
N TYR A 64 -11.49 -3.37 -27.10
CA TYR A 64 -10.47 -4.40 -26.91
C TYR A 64 -9.07 -3.81 -26.71
N TRP A 65 -8.55 -3.06 -27.68
CA TRP A 65 -7.25 -2.41 -27.55
C TRP A 65 -7.40 -0.89 -27.32
N PRO A 66 -6.75 -0.31 -26.29
CA PRO A 66 -5.84 -0.94 -25.33
C PRO A 66 -6.50 -1.40 -24.01
N ILE A 67 -7.81 -1.20 -23.82
CA ILE A 67 -8.45 -1.28 -22.51
C ILE A 67 -8.69 -2.73 -22.07
N ASP A 68 -9.53 -3.49 -22.78
CA ASP A 68 -9.86 -4.85 -22.34
C ASP A 68 -8.63 -5.77 -22.42
N TYR A 69 -7.72 -5.57 -23.38
CA TYR A 69 -6.45 -6.30 -23.44
C TYR A 69 -5.60 -6.11 -22.17
N LEU A 70 -5.56 -4.91 -21.61
CA LEU A 70 -4.89 -4.65 -20.34
C LEU A 70 -5.63 -5.31 -19.17
N LEU A 71 -6.98 -5.29 -19.19
CA LEU A 71 -7.77 -5.98 -18.15
C LEU A 71 -7.57 -7.49 -18.21
N ASP A 72 -7.44 -8.07 -19.40
CA ASP A 72 -7.13 -9.49 -19.60
C ASP A 72 -5.79 -9.87 -18.97
N ILE A 73 -4.75 -9.06 -19.21
CA ILE A 73 -3.44 -9.19 -18.56
C ILE A 73 -3.61 -9.23 -17.03
N LEU A 74 -4.35 -8.26 -16.47
CA LEU A 74 -4.51 -8.13 -15.02
C LEU A 74 -5.35 -9.27 -14.43
N ILE A 75 -6.39 -9.74 -15.12
CA ILE A 75 -7.18 -10.90 -14.70
C ILE A 75 -6.28 -12.13 -14.62
N VAL A 76 -5.56 -12.46 -15.69
CA VAL A 76 -4.69 -13.66 -15.72
C VAL A 76 -3.58 -13.54 -14.67
N PHE A 77 -2.99 -12.36 -14.50
CA PHE A 77 -1.93 -12.12 -13.52
C PHE A 77 -2.39 -12.32 -12.08
N PHE A 78 -3.59 -11.85 -11.72
CA PHE A 78 -4.09 -11.90 -10.34
C PHE A 78 -4.98 -13.12 -10.03
N TRP A 79 -5.41 -13.90 -11.03
CA TRP A 79 -6.36 -15.00 -10.85
C TRP A 79 -5.90 -16.01 -9.78
N GLU A 80 -4.71 -16.57 -9.95
CA GLU A 80 -4.15 -17.60 -9.05
C GLU A 80 -3.72 -17.03 -7.68
N ALA A 81 -3.78 -15.71 -7.51
CA ALA A 81 -3.60 -15.04 -6.22
C ALA A 81 -4.91 -14.85 -5.45
N VAL A 82 -6.08 -15.07 -6.06
CA VAL A 82 -7.39 -14.88 -5.42
C VAL A 82 -8.26 -16.13 -5.41
N ASP A 83 -8.00 -17.10 -6.30
CA ASP A 83 -8.77 -18.35 -6.39
C ASP A 83 -8.40 -19.39 -5.30
N GLY A 84 -7.24 -19.23 -4.65
CA GLY A 84 -6.73 -20.16 -3.64
C GLY A 84 -5.99 -21.38 -4.20
N SER A 85 -5.79 -21.50 -5.52
CA SER A 85 -5.09 -22.63 -6.14
C SER A 85 -3.61 -22.69 -5.77
N HIS A 86 -3.01 -21.53 -5.49
CA HIS A 86 -1.64 -21.38 -4.98
C HIS A 86 -1.69 -20.77 -3.57
N PRO A 87 -1.72 -21.58 -2.49
CA PRO A 87 -1.98 -21.10 -1.14
C PRO A 87 -0.99 -20.04 -0.64
N ALA A 88 0.32 -20.20 -0.93
CA ALA A 88 1.31 -19.20 -0.55
C ALA A 88 1.12 -17.87 -1.31
N THR A 89 0.82 -17.94 -2.61
CA THR A 89 0.54 -16.77 -3.47
C THR A 89 -0.70 -16.03 -2.97
N SER A 90 -1.76 -16.77 -2.64
CA SER A 90 -3.00 -16.19 -2.11
C SER A 90 -2.79 -15.54 -0.74
N ALA A 91 -2.07 -16.22 0.16
CA ALA A 91 -1.77 -15.70 1.49
C ALA A 91 -0.89 -14.43 1.45
N ILE A 92 0.11 -14.39 0.57
CA ILE A 92 0.91 -13.18 0.39
C ILE A 92 0.11 -12.05 -0.30
N GLY A 93 -0.84 -12.38 -1.18
CA GLY A 93 -1.78 -11.43 -1.76
C GLY A 93 -2.66 -10.76 -0.71
N VAL A 94 -3.26 -11.53 0.20
CA VAL A 94 -4.04 -11.00 1.33
C VAL A 94 -3.18 -10.10 2.22
N TYR A 95 -1.95 -10.53 2.50
CA TYR A 95 -1.00 -9.74 3.30
C TYR A 95 -0.61 -8.44 2.62
N PHE A 96 -0.30 -8.48 1.32
CA PHE A 96 -0.03 -7.31 0.49
C PHE A 96 -1.17 -6.30 0.58
N LEU A 97 -2.41 -6.76 0.41
CA LEU A 97 -3.60 -5.89 0.47
C LEU A 97 -3.72 -5.18 1.83
N ALA A 98 -3.61 -5.94 2.92
CA ALA A 98 -3.77 -5.40 4.26
C ALA A 98 -2.65 -4.42 4.65
N GLN A 99 -1.39 -4.73 4.33
CA GLN A 99 -0.27 -3.82 4.59
C GLN A 99 -0.34 -2.57 3.71
N TYR A 100 -0.73 -2.75 2.45
CA TYR A 100 -0.82 -1.65 1.50
C TYR A 100 -1.91 -0.64 1.88
N LEU A 101 -3.02 -1.09 2.46
CA LEU A 101 -4.07 -0.23 3.00
C LEU A 101 -3.52 0.82 4.01
N SER A 102 -2.59 0.42 4.88
CA SER A 102 -1.93 1.33 5.82
C SER A 102 -1.07 2.38 5.09
N VAL A 103 -0.35 1.97 4.04
CA VAL A 103 0.44 2.89 3.21
C VAL A 103 -0.46 3.85 2.45
N LEU A 104 -1.53 3.36 1.82
CA LEU A 104 -2.53 4.16 1.11
C LEU A 104 -3.14 5.22 2.02
N THR A 105 -3.43 4.87 3.28
CA THR A 105 -3.95 5.81 4.28
C THR A 105 -3.03 7.02 4.44
N GLY A 106 -1.72 6.79 4.64
CA GLY A 106 -0.73 7.86 4.72
C GLY A 106 -0.67 8.71 3.45
N VAL A 107 -0.66 8.08 2.28
CA VAL A 107 -0.61 8.75 0.98
C VAL A 107 -1.84 9.64 0.74
N TYR A 108 -3.04 9.15 1.05
CA TYR A 108 -4.27 9.93 0.90
C TYR A 108 -4.34 11.08 1.92
N VAL A 109 -3.99 10.84 3.19
CA VAL A 109 -3.92 11.91 4.20
C VAL A 109 -2.95 13.00 3.74
N ASP A 110 -1.77 12.62 3.26
CA ASP A 110 -0.77 13.57 2.78
C ASP A 110 -1.29 14.39 1.59
N SER A 111 -1.99 13.76 0.64
CA SER A 111 -2.57 14.46 -0.52
C SER A 111 -3.64 15.51 -0.19
N LEU A 112 -4.14 15.50 1.05
CA LEU A 112 -5.16 16.43 1.53
C LEU A 112 -4.58 17.52 2.46
N ARG A 113 -3.28 17.48 2.76
CA ARG A 113 -2.63 18.48 3.62
C ARG A 113 -2.61 19.85 2.95
N ARG A 114 -2.82 20.92 3.71
CA ARG A 114 -2.91 22.31 3.19
C ARG A 114 -1.67 22.72 2.40
N GLY A 115 -0.48 22.36 2.88
CA GLY A 115 0.79 22.66 2.21
C GLY A 115 0.97 21.96 0.88
N GLN A 116 0.22 20.88 0.64
CA GLN A 116 0.29 20.09 -0.58
C GLN A 116 -0.60 20.61 -1.72
N SER A 117 -1.43 21.62 -1.46
CA SER A 117 -2.33 22.20 -2.45
C SER A 117 -1.60 22.54 -3.75
N GLY A 118 -2.08 21.98 -4.87
CA GLY A 118 -1.49 22.15 -6.21
C GLY A 118 -0.27 21.26 -6.52
N ARG A 119 0.32 20.57 -5.54
CA ARG A 119 1.47 19.66 -5.70
C ARG A 119 1.06 18.20 -5.62
N THR A 120 0.63 17.72 -4.45
CA THR A 120 -0.03 16.42 -4.31
C THR A 120 -1.51 16.66 -4.09
N SER A 121 -2.33 16.31 -5.08
CA SER A 121 -3.79 16.34 -4.96
C SER A 121 -4.31 14.90 -5.01
N PRO A 122 -5.51 14.62 -4.49
CA PRO A 122 -6.08 13.28 -4.58
C PRO A 122 -6.18 12.74 -6.01
N MET A 123 -6.36 13.63 -7.00
CA MET A 123 -6.33 13.28 -8.42
C MET A 123 -4.93 12.83 -8.87
N ARG A 124 -3.87 13.55 -8.46
CA ARG A 124 -2.48 13.14 -8.78
C ARG A 124 -2.10 11.84 -8.06
N THR A 125 -2.56 11.68 -6.82
CA THR A 125 -2.45 10.41 -6.09
C THR A 125 -3.13 9.28 -6.86
N MET A 126 -4.37 9.48 -7.32
CA MET A 126 -5.08 8.50 -8.17
C MET A 126 -4.30 8.16 -9.44
N LEU A 127 -3.78 9.15 -10.17
CA LEU A 127 -3.01 8.92 -11.39
C LEU A 127 -1.72 8.13 -11.13
N TRP A 128 -1.00 8.45 -10.05
CA TRP A 128 0.17 7.69 -9.65
C TRP A 128 -0.19 6.26 -9.22
N LEU A 129 -1.27 6.09 -8.47
CA LEU A 129 -1.76 4.76 -8.06
C LEU A 129 -2.20 3.91 -9.26
N LEU A 130 -2.77 4.52 -10.31
CA LEU A 130 -3.02 3.83 -11.57
C LEU A 130 -1.72 3.40 -12.25
N LEU A 131 -0.72 4.28 -12.31
CA LEU A 131 0.60 3.92 -12.85
C LEU A 131 1.24 2.78 -12.04
N PHE A 132 1.10 2.82 -10.72
CA PHE A 132 1.49 1.73 -9.82
C PHE A 132 0.82 0.41 -10.22
N GLN A 133 -0.50 0.40 -10.45
CA GLN A 133 -1.25 -0.80 -10.83
C GLN A 133 -0.77 -1.39 -12.17
N LEU A 134 -0.35 -0.54 -13.11
CA LEU A 134 0.17 -0.98 -14.41
C LEU A 134 1.58 -1.56 -14.34
N SER A 135 2.35 -1.21 -13.31
CA SER A 135 3.73 -1.65 -13.18
C SER A 135 3.97 -2.42 -11.89
N ALA A 136 4.14 -1.74 -10.77
CA ALA A 136 4.51 -2.25 -9.44
C ALA A 136 4.88 -1.03 -8.58
N ILE A 137 4.78 -1.16 -7.25
CA ILE A 137 5.21 -0.08 -6.35
C ILE A 137 6.74 -0.05 -6.24
N ALA A 138 7.41 -1.18 -6.42
CA ALA A 138 8.86 -1.26 -6.52
C ALA A 138 9.42 -0.42 -7.68
N CYS A 139 8.70 -0.33 -8.79
CA CYS A 139 9.10 0.46 -9.96
C CYS A 139 8.85 1.94 -9.72
N THR A 140 7.60 2.27 -9.35
CA THR A 140 7.08 3.64 -9.36
C THR A 140 7.20 4.36 -8.02
N GLY A 141 7.29 3.63 -6.92
CA GLY A 141 7.43 4.14 -5.56
C GLY A 141 8.68 4.99 -5.38
N PRO A 142 9.89 4.53 -5.76
CA PRO A 142 11.09 5.35 -5.65
C PRO A 142 11.04 6.64 -6.49
N LEU A 143 10.42 6.58 -7.69
CA LEU A 143 10.21 7.77 -8.54
C LEU A 143 9.22 8.75 -7.90
N TRP A 144 8.13 8.24 -7.33
CA TRP A 144 7.20 9.04 -6.55
C TRP A 144 7.88 9.65 -5.32
N ALA A 145 8.70 8.89 -4.60
CA ALA A 145 9.45 9.40 -3.45
C ALA A 145 10.43 10.49 -3.87
N LEU A 146 11.15 10.32 -4.99
CA LEU A 146 12.04 11.36 -5.52
C LEU A 146 11.26 12.65 -5.81
N TRP A 147 10.14 12.53 -6.53
CA TRP A 147 9.29 13.67 -6.84
C TRP A 147 8.70 14.30 -5.56
N TYR A 148 8.24 13.48 -4.62
CA TYR A 148 7.67 13.92 -3.35
C TYR A 148 8.71 14.65 -2.51
N LEU A 149 9.89 14.08 -2.31
CA LEU A 149 10.96 14.67 -1.50
C LEU A 149 11.47 15.99 -2.09
N THR A 150 11.45 16.15 -3.41
CA THR A 150 11.89 17.38 -4.09
C THR A 150 10.83 18.47 -4.11
N ASN A 151 9.54 18.12 -4.12
CA ASN A 151 8.44 19.07 -4.30
C ASN A 151 7.63 19.33 -3.03
N SER A 152 7.64 18.41 -2.07
CA SER A 152 6.81 18.46 -0.87
C SER A 152 7.32 19.53 0.09
N PRO A 153 6.50 20.52 0.46
CA PRO A 153 6.91 21.51 1.46
C PRO A 153 6.85 20.96 2.90
N LEU A 154 6.55 19.66 3.06
CA LEU A 154 6.58 18.95 4.33
C LEU A 154 7.95 18.36 4.65
N ILE A 155 8.86 18.33 3.67
CA ILE A 155 10.26 17.99 3.87
C ILE A 155 11.09 19.23 3.52
N ALA A 156 11.49 20.00 4.54
CA ALA A 156 12.32 21.18 4.38
C ALA A 156 13.30 21.28 5.55
N ASP A 157 14.54 21.68 5.27
CA ASP A 157 15.63 21.70 6.26
C ASP A 157 15.57 22.94 7.19
N ASP A 158 14.79 23.96 6.82
CA ASP A 158 14.68 25.22 7.57
C ASP A 158 13.24 25.73 7.59
N ILE A 159 12.36 24.98 8.26
CA ILE A 159 10.96 25.37 8.47
C ILE A 159 10.65 25.44 9.95
N SER A 160 10.07 26.54 10.39
CA SER A 160 9.60 26.68 11.77
C SER A 160 8.51 25.66 12.08
N PHE A 161 8.47 25.18 13.33
CA PHE A 161 7.50 24.18 13.76
C PHE A 161 6.04 24.63 13.50
N GLU A 162 5.73 25.90 13.74
CA GLU A 162 4.40 26.45 13.49
C GLU A 162 4.02 26.46 12.00
N HIS A 163 4.95 26.84 11.12
CA HIS A 163 4.69 26.85 9.68
C HIS A 163 4.50 25.43 9.15
N LEU A 164 5.32 24.49 9.64
CA LEU A 164 5.20 23.07 9.31
C LEU A 164 3.86 22.50 9.81
N ARG A 165 3.42 22.87 11.02
CA ARG A 165 2.11 22.51 11.56
C ARG A 165 0.97 23.00 10.69
N ASN A 166 0.99 24.27 10.26
CA ASN A 166 -0.05 24.80 9.40
C ASN A 166 -0.09 24.07 8.04
N LYS A 167 1.07 23.90 7.40
CA LYS A 167 1.19 23.17 6.13
C LYS A 167 0.78 21.71 6.23
N SER A 168 1.08 21.06 7.35
CA SER A 168 0.75 19.66 7.59
C SER A 168 -0.71 19.47 8.00
N SER A 169 -1.46 20.52 8.32
CA SER A 169 -2.85 20.37 8.71
C SER A 169 -3.72 19.86 7.56
N THR A 170 -4.63 18.95 7.87
CA THR A 170 -5.62 18.43 6.94
C THR A 170 -7.00 18.95 7.34
N PRO A 171 -7.85 19.39 6.39
CA PRO A 171 -9.23 19.73 6.70
C PRO A 171 -9.93 18.53 7.35
N PRO A 172 -10.50 18.65 8.56
CA PRO A 172 -11.05 17.50 9.28
C PRO A 172 -12.16 16.79 8.50
N ARG A 173 -12.96 17.57 7.77
CA ARG A 173 -13.99 17.08 6.84
C ARG A 173 -13.43 16.13 5.79
N GLN A 174 -12.20 16.34 5.31
CA GLN A 174 -11.63 15.48 4.29
C GLN A 174 -11.02 14.22 4.91
N VAL A 175 -10.44 14.30 6.11
CA VAL A 175 -9.87 13.14 6.83
C VAL A 175 -10.94 12.08 7.11
N ILE A 176 -12.11 12.48 7.63
CA ILE A 176 -13.17 11.53 7.98
C ILE A 176 -13.71 10.77 6.76
N LEU A 177 -13.59 11.34 5.56
CA LEU A 177 -14.05 10.72 4.32
C LEU A 177 -13.06 9.73 3.73
N ILE A 178 -11.80 9.72 4.19
CA ILE A 178 -10.78 8.78 3.69
C ILE A 178 -11.21 7.34 4.00
N LEU A 179 -11.62 7.08 5.25
CA LEU A 179 -12.04 5.74 5.69
C LEU A 179 -13.18 5.16 4.82
N PRO A 180 -14.36 5.78 4.70
CA PRO A 180 -15.42 5.24 3.86
C PRO A 180 -15.04 5.19 2.38
N SER A 181 -14.17 6.09 1.89
CA SER A 181 -13.69 6.03 0.50
C SER A 181 -12.79 4.83 0.24
N LEU A 182 -11.88 4.50 1.18
CA LEU A 182 -11.06 3.29 1.12
C LEU A 182 -11.90 2.02 1.28
N VAL A 183 -12.93 2.06 2.14
CA VAL A 183 -13.86 0.92 2.28
C VAL A 183 -14.57 0.64 0.95
N LEU A 184 -15.18 1.66 0.35
CA LEU A 184 -15.97 1.51 -0.88
C LEU A 184 -15.09 1.23 -2.11
N GLY A 185 -13.97 1.93 -2.23
CA GLY A 185 -13.15 1.90 -3.43
C GLY A 185 -12.07 0.83 -3.44
N TYR A 186 -11.63 0.34 -2.27
CA TYR A 186 -10.51 -0.60 -2.15
C TYR A 186 -10.91 -1.91 -1.43
N LEU A 187 -11.40 -1.82 -0.19
CA LEU A 187 -11.70 -3.03 0.60
C LEU A 187 -12.86 -3.83 0.02
N LEU A 188 -13.95 -3.16 -0.38
CA LEU A 188 -15.11 -3.85 -0.92
C LEU A 188 -14.79 -4.63 -2.22
N PRO A 189 -14.11 -4.04 -3.23
CA PRO A 189 -13.61 -4.81 -4.38
C PRO A 189 -12.64 -5.94 -3.98
N ALA A 190 -11.75 -5.70 -3.01
CA ALA A 190 -10.78 -6.70 -2.57
C ALA A 190 -11.47 -7.92 -1.92
N VAL A 191 -12.51 -7.70 -1.10
CA VAL A 191 -13.32 -8.78 -0.53
C VAL A 191 -14.11 -9.48 -1.63
N ALA A 192 -14.70 -8.74 -2.57
CA ALA A 192 -15.49 -9.30 -3.65
C ALA A 192 -14.69 -10.25 -4.55
N MET A 193 -13.43 -9.91 -4.87
CA MET A 193 -12.56 -10.78 -5.69
C MET A 193 -12.05 -12.02 -4.94
N ALA A 194 -12.02 -11.97 -3.61
CA ALA A 194 -11.58 -13.07 -2.75
C ALA A 194 -12.73 -14.03 -2.35
N LEU A 195 -13.97 -13.78 -2.78
CA LEU A 195 -15.09 -14.69 -2.52
C LEU A 195 -14.88 -16.01 -3.29
N PRO A 196 -15.07 -17.18 -2.63
CA PRO A 196 -14.96 -18.48 -3.27
C PRO A 196 -15.84 -18.60 -4.52
N SER A 197 -15.20 -18.93 -5.65
CA SER A 197 -15.86 -19.24 -6.92
C SER A 197 -15.55 -20.69 -7.32
N PRO A 198 -16.49 -21.43 -7.94
CA PRO A 198 -17.88 -21.06 -8.25
C PRO A 198 -18.85 -21.20 -7.05
N GLY A 199 -18.34 -21.48 -5.85
CA GLY A 199 -19.17 -21.88 -4.70
C GLY A 199 -20.11 -20.80 -4.15
N LEU A 200 -19.62 -19.58 -3.90
CA LEU A 200 -20.42 -18.44 -3.43
C LEU A 200 -20.76 -17.46 -4.55
N VAL A 201 -19.85 -17.27 -5.51
CA VAL A 201 -20.00 -16.37 -6.66
C VAL A 201 -19.63 -17.11 -7.93
N SER A 202 -20.07 -16.61 -9.09
CA SER A 202 -19.67 -17.21 -10.38
C SER A 202 -18.26 -16.76 -10.80
N ASN A 203 -17.59 -17.56 -11.64
CA ASN A 203 -16.27 -17.19 -12.18
C ASN A 203 -16.33 -15.86 -12.96
N ASN A 204 -17.45 -15.60 -13.64
CA ASN A 204 -17.69 -14.32 -14.33
C ASN A 204 -17.77 -13.14 -13.36
N PHE A 205 -18.41 -13.33 -12.20
CA PHE A 205 -18.44 -12.30 -11.15
C PHE A 205 -17.03 -12.05 -10.61
N GLN A 206 -16.26 -13.10 -10.32
CA GLN A 206 -14.92 -12.98 -9.77
C GLN A 206 -13.97 -12.23 -10.73
N GLN A 207 -14.04 -12.51 -12.04
CA GLN A 207 -13.30 -11.75 -13.06
C GLN A 207 -13.67 -10.26 -13.05
N LEU A 208 -14.95 -9.91 -12.94
CA LEU A 208 -15.37 -8.51 -12.85
C LEU A 208 -14.96 -7.84 -11.54
N ALA A 209 -14.94 -8.59 -10.42
CA ALA A 209 -14.45 -8.10 -9.15
C ALA A 209 -12.94 -7.82 -9.18
N LEU A 210 -12.16 -8.68 -9.86
CA LEU A 210 -10.74 -8.44 -10.15
C LEU A 210 -10.53 -7.15 -10.97
N VAL A 211 -11.35 -6.91 -11.99
CA VAL A 211 -11.32 -5.65 -12.76
C VAL A 211 -11.62 -4.46 -11.85
N ALA A 212 -12.69 -4.53 -11.06
CA ALA A 212 -13.08 -3.47 -10.13
C ALA A 212 -11.96 -3.16 -9.14
N TRP A 213 -11.28 -4.19 -8.61
CA TRP A 213 -10.13 -4.00 -7.73
C TRP A 213 -8.94 -3.36 -8.45
N ASN A 214 -8.62 -3.77 -9.68
CA ASN A 214 -7.53 -3.14 -10.43
C ASN A 214 -7.77 -1.64 -10.74
N ILE A 215 -9.03 -1.20 -10.81
CA ILE A 215 -9.37 0.23 -10.93
C ILE A 215 -9.67 0.90 -9.59
N PHE A 216 -9.31 0.28 -8.45
CA PHE A 216 -9.54 0.84 -7.11
C PHE A 216 -9.13 2.30 -6.95
N PRO A 217 -8.03 2.83 -7.56
CA PRO A 217 -7.65 4.21 -7.33
C PRO A 217 -8.73 5.18 -7.80
N VAL A 218 -9.35 4.86 -8.94
CA VAL A 218 -10.47 5.61 -9.50
C VAL A 218 -11.68 5.48 -8.59
N LEU A 219 -12.00 4.27 -8.13
CA LEU A 219 -13.14 4.04 -7.24
C LEU A 219 -13.00 4.79 -5.91
N VAL A 220 -11.81 4.79 -5.29
CA VAL A 220 -11.54 5.56 -4.05
C VAL A 220 -11.68 7.05 -4.31
N TYR A 221 -11.11 7.56 -5.41
CA TYR A 221 -11.23 8.98 -5.77
C TYR A 221 -12.69 9.38 -6.00
N LEU A 222 -13.44 8.60 -6.78
CA LEU A 222 -14.86 8.85 -7.05
C LEU A 222 -15.70 8.76 -5.78
N ALA A 223 -15.49 7.73 -4.94
CA ALA A 223 -16.18 7.60 -3.65
C ALA A 223 -15.92 8.84 -2.79
N MET A 224 -14.67 9.29 -2.69
CA MET A 224 -14.34 10.50 -1.94
C MET A 224 -15.02 11.74 -2.51
N ARG A 225 -15.10 11.90 -3.84
CA ARG A 225 -15.81 13.01 -4.48
C ARG A 225 -17.31 12.97 -4.23
N VAL A 226 -17.94 11.81 -4.39
CA VAL A 226 -19.37 11.61 -4.16
C VAL A 226 -19.72 11.88 -2.71
N LEU A 227 -18.96 11.33 -1.76
CA LEU A 227 -19.18 11.56 -0.33
C LEU A 227 -19.00 13.04 0.05
N GLN A 228 -18.05 13.76 -0.57
CA GLN A 228 -17.89 15.20 -0.39
C GLN A 228 -19.10 16.00 -0.89
N MET A 229 -19.80 15.53 -1.93
CA MET A 229 -21.00 16.18 -2.47
C MET A 229 -22.25 15.86 -1.65
N VAL A 230 -22.42 14.60 -1.25
CA VAL A 230 -23.67 14.08 -0.66
C VAL A 230 -23.75 14.29 0.85
N LEU A 231 -22.63 14.39 1.57
CA LEU A 231 -22.65 14.57 3.03
C LEU A 231 -22.62 16.07 3.40
N PRO A 232 -23.77 16.67 3.80
CA PRO A 232 -23.82 18.00 4.36
C PRO A 232 -23.19 17.95 5.75
N VAL A 233 -22.04 18.59 5.92
CA VAL A 233 -21.41 18.73 7.24
C VAL A 233 -21.57 20.20 7.64
N GLY A 234 -22.25 20.42 8.76
CA GLY A 234 -22.68 21.74 9.22
C GLY A 234 -21.53 22.74 9.30
N LYS A 235 -21.84 24.01 9.00
CA LYS A 235 -20.96 25.16 9.22
C LYS A 235 -20.85 25.44 10.74
N GLY A 236 -20.29 24.50 11.49
CA GLY A 236 -20.05 24.62 12.93
C GLY A 236 -18.72 25.32 13.21
N SER A 237 -18.79 26.33 14.08
CA SER A 237 -17.72 27.26 14.45
C SER A 237 -16.78 26.69 15.53
N ILE A 238 -15.65 27.38 15.73
CA ILE A 238 -14.71 27.36 16.87
C ILE A 238 -13.57 26.33 16.75
N TRP A 239 -12.41 26.82 16.32
CA TRP A 239 -11.11 26.15 16.17
C TRP A 239 -10.76 25.04 17.19
N ASN A 240 -11.22 25.11 18.44
CA ASN A 240 -11.01 24.06 19.45
C ASN A 240 -11.82 22.78 19.20
N GLU A 241 -13.06 22.90 18.69
CA GLU A 241 -13.82 21.76 18.19
C GLU A 241 -13.14 21.19 16.94
N GLU A 242 -12.56 22.04 16.09
CA GLU A 242 -11.84 21.62 14.88
C GLU A 242 -10.60 20.77 15.21
N TYR A 243 -9.80 21.16 16.21
CA TYR A 243 -8.63 20.39 16.64
C TYR A 243 -9.00 19.03 17.24
N THR A 244 -9.97 19.04 18.17
CA THR A 244 -10.42 17.81 18.84
C THR A 244 -11.06 16.85 17.84
N PHE A 245 -11.93 17.36 16.97
CA PHE A 245 -12.56 16.57 15.92
C PHE A 245 -11.53 16.02 14.93
N ARG A 246 -10.55 16.83 14.50
CA ARG A 246 -9.46 16.36 13.64
C ARG A 246 -8.68 15.23 14.28
N ARG A 247 -8.31 15.37 15.55
CA ARG A 247 -7.58 14.36 16.30
C ARG A 247 -8.38 13.07 16.36
N THR A 248 -9.66 13.15 16.72
CA THR A 248 -10.55 11.98 16.76
C THR A 248 -10.68 11.32 15.39
N ALA A 249 -10.87 12.09 14.32
CA ALA A 249 -10.98 11.55 12.96
C ALA A 249 -9.68 10.86 12.51
N THR A 250 -8.52 11.49 12.73
CA THR A 250 -7.21 10.89 12.44
C THR A 250 -6.96 9.64 13.28
N CYS A 251 -7.33 9.64 14.56
CA CYS A 251 -7.21 8.51 15.45
C CYS A 251 -8.07 7.33 14.98
N ILE A 252 -9.35 7.54 14.68
CA ILE A 252 -10.25 6.49 14.17
C ILE A 252 -9.71 5.92 12.86
N LEU A 253 -9.32 6.79 11.92
CA LEU A 253 -8.76 6.37 10.63
C LEU A 253 -7.52 5.51 10.84
N ASN A 254 -6.52 6.01 11.57
CA ASN A 254 -5.25 5.31 11.74
C ASN A 254 -5.41 4.04 12.56
N ALA A 255 -6.19 4.06 13.64
CA ALA A 255 -6.43 2.88 14.47
C ALA A 255 -7.14 1.77 13.69
N THR A 256 -8.13 2.11 12.86
CA THR A 256 -8.85 1.12 12.04
C THR A 256 -7.91 0.47 11.02
N MET A 257 -7.10 1.28 10.31
CA MET A 257 -6.18 0.79 9.28
C MET A 257 -5.04 -0.02 9.88
N LEU A 258 -4.51 0.43 11.03
CA LEU A 258 -3.53 -0.34 11.79
C LEU A 258 -4.11 -1.65 12.31
N LEU A 259 -5.34 -1.69 12.80
CA LEU A 259 -5.97 -2.92 13.27
C LEU A 259 -6.04 -3.97 12.16
N ILE A 260 -6.48 -3.58 10.96
CA ILE A 260 -6.55 -4.49 9.80
C ILE A 260 -5.14 -5.00 9.45
N SER A 261 -4.21 -4.08 9.24
CA SER A 261 -2.82 -4.36 8.87
C SER A 261 -2.10 -5.25 9.91
N PHE A 262 -2.21 -4.89 11.19
CA PHE A 262 -1.63 -5.63 12.30
C PHE A 262 -2.23 -7.03 12.44
N THR A 263 -3.55 -7.15 12.37
CA THR A 263 -4.24 -8.45 12.50
C THR A 263 -3.82 -9.39 11.38
N THR A 264 -3.74 -8.92 10.13
CA THR A 264 -3.28 -9.74 9.02
C THR A 264 -1.81 -10.13 9.17
N HIS A 265 -0.95 -9.23 9.66
CA HIS A 265 0.45 -9.55 9.92
C HIS A 265 0.62 -10.62 10.98
N ILE A 266 -0.04 -10.47 12.14
CA ILE A 266 -0.01 -11.45 13.21
C ILE A 266 -0.62 -12.78 12.75
N GLY A 267 -1.73 -12.75 12.01
CA GLY A 267 -2.36 -13.95 11.47
C GLY A 267 -1.42 -14.73 10.53
N LEU A 268 -0.85 -14.06 9.52
CA LEU A 268 0.05 -14.68 8.57
C LEU A 268 1.32 -15.21 9.23
N THR A 269 1.96 -14.41 10.09
CA THR A 269 3.18 -14.81 10.80
C THR A 269 2.91 -15.96 11.76
N SER A 270 1.76 -15.99 12.44
CA SER A 270 1.36 -17.10 13.32
C SER A 270 1.13 -18.39 12.55
N ILE A 271 0.41 -18.32 11.42
CA ILE A 271 0.23 -19.47 10.51
C ILE A 271 1.61 -19.98 10.09
N SER A 272 2.47 -19.08 9.63
CA SER A 272 3.79 -19.43 9.13
C SER A 272 4.68 -20.06 10.21
N LEU A 273 4.77 -19.45 11.39
CA LEU A 273 5.58 -19.97 12.50
C LEU A 273 5.05 -21.29 13.04
N SER A 274 3.73 -21.51 13.01
CA SER A 274 3.13 -22.76 13.47
C SER A 274 3.55 -23.97 12.61
N THR A 275 3.97 -23.76 11.35
CA THR A 275 4.54 -24.83 10.51
C THR A 275 5.87 -25.35 11.05
N ILE A 276 6.62 -24.51 11.79
CA ILE A 276 7.90 -24.88 12.41
C ILE A 276 7.69 -25.35 13.85
N LEU A 277 6.87 -24.65 14.62
CA LEU A 277 6.67 -24.92 16.05
C LEU A 277 5.77 -26.14 16.29
N PHE A 278 4.81 -26.38 15.40
CA PHE A 278 3.81 -27.44 15.53
C PHE A 278 3.59 -28.19 14.19
N PRO A 279 4.64 -28.76 13.57
CA PRO A 279 4.56 -29.35 12.23
C PRO A 279 3.53 -30.48 12.13
N ASN A 280 3.27 -31.22 13.21
CA ASN A 280 2.29 -32.31 13.24
C ASN A 280 0.83 -31.85 13.09
N LEU A 281 0.54 -30.54 13.21
CA LEU A 281 -0.80 -29.98 12.96
C LEU A 281 -1.07 -29.73 11.48
N TRP A 282 -0.06 -29.86 10.61
CA TRP A 282 -0.12 -29.43 9.22
C TRP A 282 0.12 -30.60 8.26
N ALA A 283 -0.56 -30.57 7.12
CA ALA A 283 -0.22 -31.44 5.99
C ALA A 283 1.18 -31.09 5.43
N PRO A 284 1.96 -32.06 4.92
CA PRO A 284 3.30 -31.81 4.39
C PRO A 284 3.36 -30.73 3.30
N GLU A 285 2.33 -30.63 2.45
CA GLU A 285 2.18 -29.61 1.43
C GLU A 285 2.03 -28.23 2.06
N ALA A 286 1.15 -28.10 3.07
CA ALA A 286 0.92 -26.85 3.77
C ALA A 286 2.17 -26.37 4.54
N ILE A 287 2.97 -27.29 5.09
CA ILE A 287 4.27 -26.95 5.69
C ILE A 287 5.18 -26.29 4.66
N ARG A 288 5.26 -26.83 3.44
CA ARG A 288 6.12 -26.29 2.37
C ARG A 288 5.64 -24.91 1.89
N GLU A 289 4.34 -24.74 1.72
CA GLU A 289 3.73 -23.49 1.26
C GLU A 289 3.81 -22.37 2.30
N PHE A 290 3.50 -22.68 3.57
CA PHE A 290 3.42 -21.68 4.63
C PHE A 290 4.70 -21.54 5.46
N ASN A 291 5.76 -22.27 5.15
CA ASN A 291 7.04 -22.11 5.83
C ASN A 291 7.53 -20.64 5.78
N PRO A 292 8.06 -20.06 6.88
CA PRO A 292 8.54 -18.67 6.89
C PRO A 292 9.53 -18.33 5.78
N ALA A 293 10.43 -19.25 5.44
CA ALA A 293 11.41 -19.03 4.36
C ALA A 293 10.78 -19.01 2.96
N SER A 294 9.63 -19.66 2.80
CA SER A 294 8.87 -19.72 1.53
C SER A 294 7.88 -18.55 1.43
N LEU A 295 7.24 -18.20 2.55
CA LEU A 295 6.11 -17.27 2.58
C LEU A 295 6.50 -15.82 2.82
N LEU A 296 7.51 -15.56 3.66
CA LEU A 296 7.84 -14.20 4.13
C LEU A 296 9.12 -13.63 3.51
N ILE A 297 9.97 -14.49 2.94
CA ILE A 297 11.29 -14.11 2.42
C ILE A 297 11.25 -14.15 0.89
N PRO A 298 11.57 -13.04 0.19
CA PRO A 298 11.66 -13.05 -1.26
C PRO A 298 12.72 -14.06 -1.74
N PRO A 299 12.41 -14.89 -2.76
CA PRO A 299 13.36 -15.84 -3.29
C PRO A 299 14.51 -15.09 -4.00
N VAL A 300 15.75 -15.40 -3.61
CA VAL A 300 16.95 -14.82 -4.22
C VAL A 300 17.28 -15.49 -5.54
N SER A 301 17.22 -16.82 -5.59
CA SER A 301 17.39 -17.59 -6.83
C SER A 301 16.20 -17.40 -7.77
N VAL A 302 16.45 -17.33 -9.08
CA VAL A 302 15.40 -17.34 -10.10
C VAL A 302 15.06 -18.80 -10.38
N THR A 303 13.86 -19.23 -10.00
CA THR A 303 13.33 -20.56 -10.30
C THR A 303 12.32 -20.45 -11.42
N ARG A 304 12.36 -21.37 -12.39
CA ARG A 304 11.42 -21.37 -13.51
C ARG A 304 9.99 -21.59 -13.00
N ALA A 305 9.10 -20.67 -13.35
CA ALA A 305 7.68 -20.74 -13.02
C ALA A 305 6.98 -21.79 -13.92
N GLN A 306 6.07 -22.58 -13.36
CA GLN A 306 5.25 -23.54 -14.10
C GLN A 306 3.92 -22.91 -14.51
N THR A 307 3.37 -22.05 -13.65
CA THR A 307 2.15 -21.28 -13.87
C THR A 307 2.42 -19.78 -13.76
N VAL A 308 1.39 -18.95 -13.98
CA VAL A 308 1.50 -17.51 -13.73
C VAL A 308 1.58 -17.25 -12.21
N GLY A 309 0.79 -17.97 -11.41
CA GLY A 309 0.67 -17.86 -9.96
C GLY A 309 1.97 -18.17 -9.21
N ASP A 310 2.78 -19.10 -9.72
CA ASP A 310 4.13 -19.38 -9.19
C ASP A 310 5.01 -18.13 -9.17
N GLY A 311 5.02 -17.39 -10.29
CA GLY A 311 5.81 -16.18 -10.46
C GLY A 311 5.25 -14.98 -9.71
N VAL A 312 3.93 -14.86 -9.64
CA VAL A 312 3.22 -13.76 -8.96
C VAL A 312 3.59 -13.69 -7.48
N ARG A 313 3.85 -14.82 -6.81
CA ARG A 313 4.35 -14.84 -5.43
C ARG A 313 5.68 -14.10 -5.29
N SER A 314 6.66 -14.45 -6.13
CA SER A 314 7.98 -13.80 -6.15
C SER A 314 7.82 -12.31 -6.45
N PHE A 315 6.97 -11.98 -7.42
CA PHE A 315 6.65 -10.60 -7.76
C PHE A 315 6.14 -9.83 -6.54
N PHE A 316 5.12 -10.33 -5.82
CA PHE A 316 4.57 -9.67 -4.65
C PHE A 316 5.59 -9.48 -3.52
N LEU A 317 6.43 -10.48 -3.25
CA LEU A 317 7.43 -10.38 -2.18
C LEU A 317 8.44 -9.27 -2.47
N TRP A 318 8.96 -9.23 -3.69
CA TRP A 318 9.89 -8.17 -4.10
C TRP A 318 9.19 -6.81 -4.18
N ASP A 319 7.96 -6.76 -4.69
CA ASP A 319 7.19 -5.52 -4.78
C ASP A 319 7.00 -4.86 -3.40
N GLN A 320 6.67 -5.67 -2.40
CA GLN A 320 6.53 -5.25 -1.00
C GLN A 320 7.83 -4.75 -0.40
N VAL A 321 8.93 -5.48 -0.60
CA VAL A 321 10.23 -5.09 -0.02
C VAL A 321 10.64 -3.71 -0.50
N PHE A 322 10.62 -3.46 -1.81
CA PHE A 322 11.00 -2.15 -2.33
C PHE A 322 9.95 -1.09 -2.03
N GLY A 323 8.68 -1.37 -2.28
CA GLY A 323 7.59 -0.41 -2.10
C GLY A 323 7.44 0.06 -0.66
N TYR A 324 7.40 -0.86 0.30
CA TYR A 324 7.23 -0.51 1.70
C TYR A 324 8.50 0.10 2.32
N THR A 325 9.70 -0.30 1.88
CA THR A 325 10.95 0.35 2.30
C THR A 325 10.93 1.84 1.90
N VAL A 326 10.51 2.14 0.68
CA VAL A 326 10.37 3.53 0.21
C VAL A 326 9.28 4.29 0.98
N GLY A 327 8.13 3.65 1.24
CA GLY A 327 7.06 4.23 2.05
C GLY A 327 7.54 4.60 3.46
N ILE A 328 8.22 3.67 4.13
CA ILE A 328 8.81 3.89 5.46
C ILE A 328 9.86 5.00 5.42
N LEU A 329 10.71 5.04 4.40
CA LEU A 329 11.70 6.10 4.22
C LEU A 329 11.03 7.48 4.15
N VAL A 330 9.99 7.62 3.33
CA VAL A 330 9.26 8.89 3.21
C VAL A 330 8.57 9.25 4.53
N ALA A 331 7.87 8.33 5.18
CA ALA A 331 7.22 8.55 6.47
C ALA A 331 8.24 8.96 7.56
N TRP A 332 9.40 8.30 7.60
CA TRP A 332 10.50 8.66 8.50
C TRP A 332 11.04 10.05 8.22
N LEU A 333 11.29 10.41 6.95
CA LEU A 333 11.79 11.74 6.60
C LEU A 333 10.81 12.84 7.01
N GLN A 334 9.50 12.61 6.82
CA GLN A 334 8.45 13.52 7.30
C GLN A 334 8.48 13.68 8.82
N LEU A 335 8.54 12.58 9.58
CA LEU A 335 8.65 12.62 11.03
C LEU A 335 9.94 13.33 11.47
N ARG A 336 11.08 13.04 10.82
CA ARG A 336 12.38 13.66 11.10
C ARG A 336 12.33 15.17 10.93
N THR A 337 11.68 15.68 9.88
CA THR A 337 11.50 17.13 9.68
C THR A 337 10.75 17.76 10.85
N VAL A 338 9.68 17.11 11.33
CA VAL A 338 8.97 17.57 12.53
C VAL A 338 9.87 17.56 13.77
N LEU A 339 10.61 16.47 14.00
CA LEU A 339 11.52 16.34 15.14
C LEU A 339 12.64 17.37 15.12
N ILE A 340 13.16 17.73 13.96
CA ILE A 340 14.17 18.79 13.81
C ILE A 340 13.56 20.15 14.13
N SER A 341 12.43 20.50 13.50
CA SER A 341 11.77 21.79 13.71
C SER A 341 11.34 22.03 15.17
N ARG A 342 11.08 20.95 15.93
CA ARG A 342 10.74 20.99 17.36
C ARG A 342 11.96 20.89 18.29
N GLY A 343 13.17 20.68 17.76
CA GLY A 343 14.39 20.47 18.55
C GLY A 343 14.50 19.10 19.23
N TRP A 344 13.61 18.16 18.92
CA TRP A 344 13.53 16.83 19.55
C TRP A 344 14.38 15.75 18.85
N HIS A 345 15.01 16.06 17.72
CA HIS A 345 15.81 15.10 16.95
C HIS A 345 16.90 14.38 17.78
N ARG A 346 17.45 15.03 18.81
CA ARG A 346 18.46 14.42 19.71
C ARG A 346 17.89 13.29 20.58
N GLN A 347 16.59 13.29 20.86
CA GLN A 347 15.92 12.25 21.63
C GLN A 347 15.66 10.98 20.80
N TRP A 348 15.84 11.08 19.47
CA TRP A 348 15.61 10.01 18.50
C TRP A 348 16.91 9.71 17.72
N PRO A 349 17.96 9.21 18.40
CA PRO A 349 19.21 8.87 17.74
C PRO A 349 18.99 7.76 16.70
N TRP A 350 19.70 7.83 15.58
CA TRP A 350 19.51 6.94 14.43
C TRP A 350 19.50 5.44 14.77
N PRO A 351 20.40 4.90 15.63
CA PRO A 351 20.36 3.49 15.98
C PRO A 351 19.05 3.05 16.65
N LYS A 352 18.49 3.90 17.53
CA LYS A 352 17.22 3.63 18.21
C LYS A 352 16.06 3.65 17.22
N VAL A 353 16.07 4.60 16.29
CA VAL A 353 15.07 4.69 15.22
C VAL A 353 15.12 3.45 14.34
N LEU A 354 16.31 3.07 13.88
CA LEU A 354 16.50 1.91 13.01
C LEU A 354 16.03 0.63 13.71
N LEU A 355 16.40 0.43 14.98
CA LEU A 355 15.92 -0.69 15.78
C LEU A 355 14.39 -0.67 15.94
N GLY A 356 13.79 0.50 16.14
CA GLY A 356 12.34 0.67 16.21
C GLY A 356 11.63 0.35 14.90
N ILE A 357 12.19 0.73 13.75
CA ILE A 357 11.63 0.42 12.43
C ILE A 357 11.73 -1.08 12.14
N ILE A 358 12.91 -1.68 12.37
CA ILE A 358 13.12 -3.12 12.14
C ILE A 358 12.24 -3.95 13.08
N GLY A 359 12.31 -3.69 14.39
CA GLY A 359 11.51 -4.39 15.39
C GLY A 359 10.02 -4.18 15.18
N GLY A 360 9.59 -2.96 14.86
CA GLY A 360 8.20 -2.66 14.52
C GLY A 360 7.74 -3.39 13.27
N THR A 361 8.60 -3.53 12.26
CA THR A 361 8.26 -4.24 11.00
C THR A 361 8.09 -5.73 11.25
N MET A 362 8.91 -6.31 12.13
CA MET A 362 8.82 -7.71 12.53
C MET A 362 7.60 -8.01 13.42
N ILE A 363 7.13 -7.05 14.21
CA ILE A 363 6.01 -7.24 15.15
C ILE A 363 4.67 -6.89 14.52
N ALA A 364 4.62 -5.82 13.74
CA ALA A 364 3.36 -5.24 13.26
C ALA A 364 3.22 -5.23 11.73
N GLY A 365 4.29 -5.53 11.01
CA GLY A 365 4.35 -5.41 9.55
C GLY A 365 4.80 -4.02 9.08
N PRO A 366 5.39 -3.96 7.88
CA PRO A 366 6.00 -2.74 7.34
C PRO A 366 4.97 -1.65 7.01
N GLY A 367 3.76 -2.04 6.56
CA GLY A 367 2.66 -1.11 6.33
C GLY A 367 2.21 -0.44 7.63
N SER A 368 2.09 -1.22 8.71
CA SER A 368 1.77 -0.70 10.05
C SER A 368 2.83 0.27 10.55
N VAL A 369 4.12 -0.04 10.36
CA VAL A 369 5.22 0.88 10.74
C VAL A 369 5.15 2.18 9.95
N CYS A 370 4.94 2.10 8.64
CA CYS A 370 4.80 3.28 7.78
C CYS A 370 3.68 4.20 8.29
N LEU A 371 2.50 3.65 8.57
CA LEU A 371 1.37 4.41 9.11
C LEU A 371 1.63 4.91 10.54
N GLY A 372 2.26 4.10 11.39
CA GLY A 372 2.64 4.47 12.74
C GLY A 372 3.58 5.68 12.79
N LEU A 373 4.58 5.73 11.91
CA LEU A 373 5.47 6.89 11.76
C LEU A 373 4.68 8.16 11.36
N ASN A 374 3.77 8.02 10.39
CA ASN A 374 2.90 9.10 9.97
C ASN A 374 1.95 9.58 11.09
N TRP A 375 1.45 8.66 11.91
CA TRP A 375 0.58 8.98 13.03
C TRP A 375 1.34 9.66 14.18
N ILE A 376 2.53 9.17 14.55
CA ILE A 376 3.40 9.83 15.53
C ILE A 376 3.68 11.27 15.10
N ARG A 377 3.99 11.47 13.81
CA ARG A 377 4.17 12.80 13.24
C ARG A 377 2.93 13.67 13.45
N ASP A 378 1.74 13.14 13.16
CA ASP A 378 0.49 13.88 13.31
C ASP A 378 0.16 14.22 14.77
N GLU A 379 0.40 13.31 15.72
CA GLU A 379 0.22 13.59 17.16
C GLU A 379 1.17 14.69 17.65
N ILE A 380 2.41 14.76 17.14
CA ILE A 380 3.33 15.84 17.49
C ILE A 380 2.83 17.18 16.95
N LEU A 381 2.20 17.20 15.77
CA LEU A 381 1.74 18.42 15.11
C LEU A 381 0.37 18.90 15.60
N ILE A 382 -0.47 18.02 16.15
CA ILE A 382 -1.76 18.37 16.72
C ILE A 382 -1.55 18.94 18.13
N PRO A 383 -2.03 20.16 18.44
CA PRO A 383 -1.92 20.72 19.78
C PRO A 383 -2.65 19.84 20.81
N SER A 384 -2.00 19.54 21.93
CA SER A 384 -2.69 19.07 23.14
C SER A 384 -3.60 20.20 23.61
N GLY A 385 -4.92 19.97 23.69
CA GLY A 385 -5.95 20.97 24.00
C GLY A 385 -5.90 21.60 25.40
N GLY A 386 -4.72 21.78 26.00
CA GLY A 386 -4.54 22.33 27.35
C GLY A 386 -3.24 23.09 27.58
N ALA A 387 -2.50 23.50 26.55
CA ALA A 387 -1.28 24.31 26.68
C ALA A 387 -1.47 25.77 26.25
N SER A 388 -2.61 26.36 26.61
CA SER A 388 -2.70 27.80 26.83
C SER A 388 -2.88 27.95 28.34
N GLN A 389 -1.99 28.71 28.99
CA GLN A 389 -1.74 28.81 30.44
C GLN A 389 -0.70 27.82 31.00
N LYS A 390 0.57 28.01 30.62
CA LYS A 390 1.72 27.98 31.55
C LYS A 390 2.94 28.54 30.81
N GLU A 391 2.84 29.81 30.45
CA GLU A 391 3.99 30.72 30.41
C GLU A 391 3.75 31.71 31.55
N GLU A 392 4.42 31.47 32.67
CA GLU A 392 5.00 32.49 33.54
C GLU A 392 6.29 31.90 34.12
#